data_AF-D8M9V4-F1
#
_entry.id   AF-D8M9V4-F1
#
_cell.length_a   1.000
_cell.length_b   1.000
_cell.length_c   1.000
_cell.angle_alpha   90.00
_cell.angle_beta   90.00
_cell.angle_gamma   90.00
#
_symmetry.space_group_name_H-M   'P 1'
#
loop_
_entity.id
_entity.type
_entity.pdbx_description
1 polymer ?
#
loop_
_entity_poly.entity_id
_entity_poly.type
_entity_poly.pdbx_seq_one_letter_code
_entity_poly.pdbx_strand_id
1 'polypeptide(L)'
;MGNICFPKGISNKPDAFAACGTRTVATLFDQINDTNRIKLWREAFRIVDDVFLPKHCRIKYEAVKQIVFKNVEINYEAYPTFGVTLDWDAYGSLSEETKNSAIRLFLVLSEMNDMYFSPILPGMILMLMNYISEEEVYIIISSILENVDLYQKYLILNQRYEEAFIENLCTINRRFANSDNVHFSQLHPSLYGYILHAWMPAFFALSPSLDVNVRFFDAFVDRGFWLFAAFYVAYLNRYCRDLEYEMGTDDESNVSHVLEHIKTLSLDDVELLLADSIHLTFAFDRPR
;
A
#
# COMPACT_ATOMS: atom_id res chain seq x y z
N MET A 1 58.11 -26.86 14.00
CA MET A 1 57.08 -27.77 13.47
C MET A 1 56.43 -28.47 14.65
N GLY A 2 55.16 -28.20 14.89
CA GLY A 2 54.36 -28.84 15.94
C GLY A 2 52.89 -28.69 15.58
N ASN A 3 52.25 -29.81 15.25
CA ASN A 3 50.86 -29.91 14.82
C ASN A 3 49.92 -29.44 15.92
N ILE A 4 48.98 -28.53 15.59
CA ILE A 4 47.79 -28.29 16.40
C ILE A 4 46.62 -28.97 15.69
N CYS A 5 46.03 -29.94 16.39
CA CYS A 5 44.87 -30.70 15.96
C CYS A 5 43.64 -29.80 15.80
N PHE A 6 42.98 -29.86 14.64
CA PHE A 6 41.61 -29.40 14.48
C PHE A 6 40.65 -30.49 14.98
N PRO A 7 39.69 -30.20 15.88
CA PRO A 7 38.53 -31.06 16.03
C PRO A 7 37.54 -30.78 14.90
N LYS A 8 37.19 -31.84 14.16
CA LYS A 8 36.05 -31.89 13.24
C LYS A 8 34.75 -31.78 14.03
N GLY A 9 33.87 -30.90 13.57
CA GLY A 9 32.44 -31.15 13.39
C GLY A 9 31.57 -31.31 14.64
N ILE A 10 30.89 -30.23 15.02
CA ILE A 10 29.48 -30.33 15.42
C ILE A 10 28.71 -29.38 14.51
N SER A 11 27.90 -30.01 13.65
CA SER A 11 26.87 -29.38 12.83
C SER A 11 25.80 -28.79 13.75
N ASN A 12 25.90 -27.50 14.05
CA ASN A 12 24.74 -26.76 14.54
C ASN A 12 23.93 -26.33 13.32
N LYS A 13 22.86 -27.09 13.03
CA LYS A 13 21.72 -26.53 12.30
C LYS A 13 21.34 -25.21 12.99
N PRO A 14 20.97 -24.14 12.26
CA PRO A 14 20.28 -23.05 12.89
C PRO A 14 18.91 -23.59 13.32
N ASP A 15 18.79 -23.96 14.60
CA ASP A 15 17.51 -24.25 15.22
C ASP A 15 16.65 -22.99 15.22
N ALA A 16 15.35 -23.26 15.10
CA ALA A 16 14.23 -22.36 14.97
C ALA A 16 14.36 -21.07 15.78
N PHE A 17 13.84 -19.98 15.19
CA PHE A 17 13.53 -18.70 15.81
C PHE A 17 13.10 -18.85 17.28
N ALA A 18 14.08 -18.83 18.18
CA ALA A 18 13.84 -18.84 19.60
C ALA A 18 13.44 -17.41 20.00
N ALA A 19 12.16 -17.29 20.36
CA ALA A 19 11.56 -16.15 21.00
C ALA A 19 12.50 -15.56 22.07
N CYS A 20 12.88 -14.30 21.91
CA CYS A 20 13.50 -13.53 22.97
C CYS A 20 12.94 -12.10 22.95
N GLY A 21 11.94 -11.90 23.83
CA GLY A 21 11.49 -10.64 24.42
C GLY A 21 11.69 -9.36 23.61
N THR A 22 10.87 -9.14 22.58
CA THR A 22 10.64 -7.79 22.07
C THR A 22 9.57 -7.14 22.93
N ARG A 23 9.88 -5.98 23.52
CA ARG A 23 8.82 -4.99 23.78
C ARG A 23 8.07 -4.85 22.46
N THR A 24 6.87 -5.41 22.35
CA THR A 24 5.96 -5.11 21.27
C THR A 24 5.62 -3.63 21.41
N VAL A 25 6.33 -2.79 20.65
CA VAL A 25 5.85 -1.43 20.42
C VAL A 25 4.55 -1.64 19.66
N ALA A 26 3.41 -1.37 20.31
CA ALA A 26 2.12 -1.42 19.64
C ALA A 26 2.22 -0.54 18.40
N THR A 27 2.00 -1.15 17.24
CA THR A 27 2.08 -0.45 15.95
C THR A 27 0.90 0.51 15.82
N LEU A 28 0.92 1.42 14.84
CA LEU A 28 -0.25 2.30 14.64
C LEU A 28 -1.44 1.44 14.19
N PHE A 29 -1.19 0.43 13.36
CA PHE A 29 -2.21 -0.51 12.90
C PHE A 29 -2.94 -1.21 14.05
N ASP A 30 -2.21 -1.66 15.09
CA ASP A 30 -2.80 -2.30 16.28
C ASP A 30 -3.68 -1.35 17.10
N GLN A 31 -3.42 -0.04 17.00
CA GLN A 31 -4.15 0.98 17.76
C GLN A 31 -5.42 1.44 17.04
N ILE A 32 -5.47 1.31 15.72
CA ILE A 32 -6.60 1.74 14.91
C ILE A 32 -7.78 0.77 15.05
N ASN A 33 -8.94 1.33 15.39
CA ASN A 33 -10.25 0.68 15.37
C ASN A 33 -11.31 1.68 14.88
N ASP A 34 -12.55 1.22 14.72
CA ASP A 34 -13.64 2.02 14.16
C ASP A 34 -13.91 3.33 14.90
N THR A 35 -13.62 3.39 16.20
CA THR A 35 -13.92 4.58 17.03
C THR A 35 -12.85 5.66 16.95
N ASN A 36 -11.61 5.31 16.61
CA ASN A 36 -10.47 6.23 16.61
C ASN A 36 -9.78 6.38 15.25
N ARG A 37 -10.19 5.60 14.23
CA ARG A 37 -9.55 5.51 12.91
C ARG A 37 -9.27 6.88 12.28
N ILE A 38 -10.30 7.69 12.09
CA ILE A 38 -10.17 9.00 11.43
C ILE A 38 -9.18 9.90 12.20
N LYS A 39 -9.25 9.88 13.53
CA LYS A 39 -8.33 10.65 14.39
C LYS A 39 -6.89 10.18 14.21
N LEU A 40 -6.64 8.87 14.26
CA LEU A 40 -5.30 8.30 14.12
C LEU A 40 -4.73 8.47 12.70
N TRP A 41 -5.58 8.43 11.67
CA TRP A 41 -5.17 8.77 10.31
C TRP A 41 -4.73 10.23 10.21
N ARG A 42 -5.52 11.17 10.73
CA ARG A 42 -5.15 12.60 10.78
C ARG A 42 -3.82 12.80 11.48
N GLU A 43 -3.62 12.20 12.64
CA GLU A 43 -2.35 12.27 13.38
C GLU A 43 -1.17 11.72 12.55
N ALA A 44 -1.36 10.58 11.88
CA ALA A 44 -0.34 9.99 11.01
C ALA A 44 0.02 10.89 9.82
N PHE A 45 -0.96 11.60 9.27
CA PHE A 45 -0.78 12.60 8.22
C PHE A 45 -0.41 13.99 8.75
N ARG A 46 -0.06 14.11 10.04
CA ARG A 46 0.37 15.35 10.70
C ARG A 46 -0.69 16.47 10.67
N ILE A 47 -1.97 16.10 10.72
CA ILE A 47 -3.11 17.01 10.84
C ILE A 47 -3.50 17.10 12.32
N VAL A 48 -3.26 18.26 12.96
CA VAL A 48 -3.23 18.37 14.45
C VAL A 48 -4.48 19.04 15.07
N ASP A 49 -5.42 19.58 14.28
CA ASP A 49 -6.49 20.48 14.79
C ASP A 49 -7.93 19.99 14.58
N ASP A 50 -8.42 19.01 15.36
CA ASP A 50 -9.75 18.38 15.15
C ASP A 50 -10.96 19.34 15.20
N VAL A 51 -10.95 20.39 16.03
CA VAL A 51 -12.16 21.22 16.29
C VAL A 51 -12.41 22.26 15.19
N PHE A 52 -11.37 22.76 14.54
CA PHE A 52 -11.48 23.79 13.50
C PHE A 52 -11.27 23.23 12.08
N LEU A 53 -10.91 21.94 11.97
CA LEU A 53 -10.55 21.29 10.71
C LEU A 53 -11.58 21.49 9.60
N PRO A 54 -12.88 21.22 9.79
CA PRO A 54 -13.82 21.21 8.66
C PRO A 54 -13.96 22.58 7.99
N LYS A 55 -13.99 23.65 8.78
CA LYS A 55 -14.08 25.02 8.25
C LYS A 55 -12.80 25.44 7.55
N HIS A 56 -11.63 25.09 8.10
CA HIS A 56 -10.35 25.42 7.48
C HIS A 56 -10.11 24.63 6.19
N CYS A 57 -10.40 23.32 6.18
CA CYS A 57 -10.33 22.48 4.98
C CYS A 57 -11.18 23.10 3.86
N ARG A 58 -12.44 23.43 4.17
CA ARG A 58 -13.35 24.02 3.19
C ARG A 58 -12.84 25.35 2.64
N ILE A 59 -12.40 26.28 3.49
CA ILE A 59 -11.91 27.59 3.02
C ILE A 59 -10.69 27.42 2.11
N LYS A 60 -9.73 26.58 2.52
CA LYS A 60 -8.51 26.33 1.73
C LYS A 60 -8.86 25.69 0.39
N TYR A 61 -9.67 24.64 0.39
CA TYR A 61 -9.99 23.90 -0.81
C TYR A 61 -10.85 24.72 -1.79
N GLU A 62 -11.86 25.45 -1.29
CA GLU A 62 -12.69 26.31 -2.15
C GLU A 62 -11.88 27.44 -2.81
N ALA A 63 -10.90 28.02 -2.09
CA ALA A 63 -10.01 29.01 -2.69
C ALA A 63 -9.19 28.41 -3.85
N VAL A 64 -8.68 27.20 -3.68
CA VAL A 64 -7.91 26.50 -4.72
C VAL A 64 -8.79 26.09 -5.90
N LYS A 65 -9.99 25.55 -5.64
CA LYS A 65 -10.97 25.24 -6.69
C LYS A 65 -11.31 26.46 -7.54
N GLN A 66 -11.50 27.63 -6.91
CA GLN A 66 -11.76 28.87 -7.64
C GLN A 66 -10.58 29.31 -8.52
N ILE A 67 -9.34 28.99 -8.15
CA ILE A 67 -8.15 29.27 -8.95
C ILE A 67 -8.08 28.31 -10.14
N VAL A 68 -8.17 27.00 -9.88
CA VAL A 68 -8.01 25.94 -10.89
C VAL A 68 -9.15 25.96 -11.90
N PHE A 69 -10.40 26.07 -11.46
CA PHE A 69 -11.58 25.97 -12.32
C PHE A 69 -12.13 27.33 -12.77
N LYS A 70 -11.34 28.41 -12.69
CA LYS A 70 -11.81 29.75 -13.04
C LYS A 70 -12.30 29.80 -14.49
N ASN A 71 -13.61 29.88 -14.69
CA ASN A 71 -14.28 29.90 -15.99
C ASN A 71 -14.05 28.63 -16.84
N VAL A 72 -13.74 27.50 -16.21
CA VAL A 72 -13.54 26.20 -16.87
C VAL A 72 -14.71 25.29 -16.50
N GLU A 73 -15.39 24.75 -17.52
CA GLU A 73 -16.32 23.65 -17.31
C GLU A 73 -15.52 22.36 -17.07
N ILE A 74 -15.83 21.66 -15.98
CA ILE A 74 -15.11 20.44 -15.62
C ILE A 74 -15.57 19.32 -16.55
N ASN A 75 -14.63 18.75 -17.31
CA ASN A 75 -14.88 17.53 -18.06
C ASN A 75 -14.68 16.31 -17.16
N TYR A 76 -15.78 15.73 -16.67
CA TYR A 76 -15.73 14.53 -15.83
C TYR A 76 -15.38 13.24 -16.60
N GLU A 77 -15.30 13.28 -17.92
CA GLU A 77 -14.88 12.14 -18.75
C GLU A 77 -13.36 12.13 -18.97
N ALA A 78 -12.67 13.25 -18.75
CA ALA A 78 -11.23 13.38 -18.98
C ALA A 78 -10.53 13.95 -17.74
N TYR A 79 -9.85 13.09 -17.00
CA TYR A 79 -9.16 13.43 -15.76
C TYR A 79 -7.76 12.79 -15.72
N PRO A 80 -6.81 13.36 -14.96
CA PRO A 80 -5.48 12.81 -14.83
C PRO A 80 -5.54 11.47 -14.10
N THR A 81 -4.92 10.46 -14.69
CA THR A 81 -4.96 9.09 -14.15
C THR A 81 -3.72 8.73 -13.33
N PHE A 82 -2.74 9.64 -13.25
CA PHE A 82 -1.51 9.47 -12.46
C PHE A 82 -0.69 8.22 -12.82
N GLY A 83 -0.74 7.80 -14.09
CA GLY A 83 0.01 6.66 -14.60
C GLY A 83 -0.70 5.31 -14.45
N VAL A 84 -1.97 5.29 -14.03
CA VAL A 84 -2.74 4.04 -13.86
C VAL A 84 -4.06 4.06 -14.62
N THR A 85 -4.65 2.90 -14.82
CA THR A 85 -6.06 2.77 -15.25
C THR A 85 -6.89 2.52 -14.02
N LEU A 86 -7.84 3.40 -13.74
CA LEU A 86 -8.71 3.29 -12.57
C LEU A 86 -9.95 2.47 -12.92
N ASP A 87 -10.14 1.36 -12.21
CA ASP A 87 -11.41 0.62 -12.21
C ASP A 87 -12.34 1.23 -11.15
N TRP A 88 -13.30 2.04 -11.60
CA TRP A 88 -14.27 2.69 -10.71
C TRP A 88 -15.21 1.69 -10.03
N ASP A 89 -15.44 0.52 -10.65
CA ASP A 89 -16.39 -0.46 -10.15
C ASP A 89 -15.76 -1.30 -9.02
N ALA A 90 -14.43 -1.40 -8.99
CA ALA A 90 -13.68 -2.04 -7.90
C ALA A 90 -13.89 -1.35 -6.54
N TYR A 91 -14.19 -0.05 -6.53
CA TYR A 91 -14.45 0.73 -5.29
C TYR A 91 -15.93 0.69 -4.86
N GLY A 92 -16.72 -0.25 -5.42
CA GLY A 92 -18.13 -0.43 -5.10
C GLY A 92 -19.05 0.58 -5.80
N SER A 93 -20.32 0.62 -5.41
CA SER A 93 -21.32 1.55 -5.96
C SER A 93 -21.13 2.98 -5.45
N LEU A 94 -19.99 3.60 -5.77
CA LEU A 94 -19.74 5.02 -5.52
C LEU A 94 -20.83 5.84 -6.21
N SER A 95 -21.43 6.77 -5.46
CA SER A 95 -22.40 7.71 -6.04
C SER A 95 -21.72 8.57 -7.11
N GLU A 96 -22.49 9.02 -8.09
CA GLU A 96 -22.01 9.91 -9.14
C GLU A 96 -21.38 11.19 -8.55
N GLU A 97 -21.94 11.73 -7.46
CA GLU A 97 -21.35 12.87 -6.75
C GLU A 97 -19.98 12.54 -6.15
N THR A 98 -19.78 11.32 -5.62
CA THR A 98 -18.47 10.92 -5.08
C THR A 98 -17.45 10.75 -6.20
N LYS A 99 -17.85 10.17 -7.34
CA LYS A 99 -16.98 10.08 -8.53
C LYS A 99 -16.58 11.47 -9.02
N ASN A 100 -17.54 12.38 -9.13
CA ASN A 100 -17.29 13.77 -9.53
C ASN A 100 -16.38 14.49 -8.53
N SER A 101 -16.57 14.27 -7.23
CA SER A 101 -15.72 14.83 -6.17
C SER A 101 -14.27 14.32 -6.27
N ALA A 102 -14.07 13.02 -6.53
CA ALA A 102 -12.74 12.45 -6.75
C ALA A 102 -12.07 13.03 -8.00
N ILE A 103 -12.79 13.15 -9.11
CA ILE A 103 -12.29 13.75 -10.35
C ILE A 103 -11.90 15.22 -10.14
N ARG A 104 -12.68 15.99 -9.38
CA ARG A 104 -12.31 17.37 -9.00
C ARG A 104 -10.99 17.40 -8.25
N LEU A 105 -10.80 16.50 -7.28
CA LEU A 105 -9.54 16.39 -6.54
C LEU A 105 -8.38 16.01 -7.47
N PHE A 106 -8.57 15.05 -8.37
CA PHE A 106 -7.54 14.65 -9.35
C PHE A 106 -7.06 15.85 -10.18
N LEU A 107 -8.01 16.63 -10.73
CA LEU A 107 -7.70 17.82 -11.52
C LEU A 107 -7.01 18.91 -10.68
N VAL A 108 -7.52 19.19 -9.48
CA VAL A 108 -6.90 20.19 -8.58
C VAL A 108 -5.47 19.78 -8.23
N LEU A 109 -5.24 18.51 -7.90
CA LEU A 109 -3.94 18.02 -7.48
C LEU A 109 -2.92 18.01 -8.63
N SER A 110 -3.32 17.62 -9.85
CA SER A 110 -2.43 17.65 -11.01
C SER A 110 -2.00 19.07 -11.37
N GLU A 111 -2.96 20.02 -11.38
CA GLU A 111 -2.70 21.41 -11.75
C GLU A 111 -1.85 22.14 -10.71
N MET A 112 -2.07 21.89 -9.43
CA MET A 112 -1.36 22.60 -8.36
C MET A 112 0.04 22.05 -8.08
N ASN A 113 0.33 20.81 -8.46
CA ASN A 113 1.57 20.11 -8.06
C ASN A 113 2.42 19.59 -9.23
N ASP A 114 2.04 19.86 -10.48
CA ASP A 114 2.75 19.37 -11.68
C ASP A 114 2.97 17.83 -11.63
N MET A 115 1.97 17.11 -11.13
CA MET A 115 2.06 15.69 -10.81
C MET A 115 1.38 14.85 -11.88
N TYR A 116 2.18 14.08 -12.60
CA TYR A 116 1.70 13.21 -13.69
C TYR A 116 1.74 11.71 -13.37
N PHE A 117 2.44 11.33 -12.31
CA PHE A 117 2.65 9.94 -11.94
C PHE A 117 2.56 9.78 -10.42
N SER A 118 1.65 8.91 -9.96
CA SER A 118 1.54 8.47 -8.58
C SER A 118 0.49 7.35 -8.52
N PRO A 119 0.86 6.09 -8.80
CA PRO A 119 -0.09 5.01 -9.04
C PRO A 119 -1.00 4.71 -7.85
N ILE A 120 -0.55 5.00 -6.62
CA ILE A 120 -1.30 4.80 -5.38
C ILE A 120 -2.31 5.90 -5.08
N LEU A 121 -2.13 7.09 -5.66
CA LEU A 121 -2.86 8.30 -5.26
C LEU A 121 -4.36 8.20 -5.57
N PRO A 122 -4.81 7.75 -6.76
CA PRO A 122 -6.23 7.60 -7.05
C PRO A 122 -6.95 6.72 -6.03
N GLY A 123 -6.38 5.54 -5.72
CA GLY A 123 -6.98 4.63 -4.75
C GLY A 123 -7.00 5.19 -3.32
N MET A 124 -5.93 5.88 -2.91
CA MET A 124 -5.87 6.53 -1.59
C MET A 124 -6.96 7.61 -1.45
N ILE A 125 -7.17 8.42 -2.48
CA ILE A 125 -8.23 9.45 -2.50
C ILE A 125 -9.60 8.78 -2.36
N LEU A 126 -9.89 7.76 -3.17
CA LEU A 126 -11.18 7.07 -3.15
C LEU A 126 -11.44 6.39 -1.80
N MET A 127 -10.42 5.77 -1.20
CA MET A 127 -10.54 5.17 0.12
C MET A 127 -10.87 6.22 1.19
N LEU A 128 -10.14 7.33 1.23
CA LEU A 128 -10.39 8.42 2.19
C LEU A 128 -11.79 9.04 2.01
N MET A 129 -12.26 9.18 0.78
CA MET A 129 -13.58 9.74 0.47
C MET A 129 -14.76 8.91 1.00
N ASN A 130 -14.55 7.64 1.35
CA ASN A 130 -15.57 6.85 2.04
C ASN A 130 -15.78 7.27 3.51
N TYR A 131 -14.85 8.01 4.10
CA TYR A 131 -14.82 8.30 5.54
C TYR A 131 -14.82 9.79 5.87
N ILE A 132 -14.27 10.63 5.01
CA ILE A 132 -14.09 12.07 5.25
C ILE A 132 -14.47 12.89 4.01
N SER A 133 -14.67 14.20 4.20
CA SER A 133 -15.14 15.07 3.12
C SER A 133 -14.07 15.34 2.05
N GLU A 134 -14.49 15.70 0.84
CA GLU A 134 -13.62 16.07 -0.29
C GLU A 134 -12.53 17.08 0.14
N GLU A 135 -12.93 18.08 0.94
CA GLU A 135 -12.01 19.14 1.38
C GLU A 135 -10.98 18.64 2.39
N GLU A 136 -11.36 17.68 3.23
CA GLU A 136 -10.43 17.07 4.18
C GLU A 136 -9.45 16.13 3.48
N VAL A 137 -9.91 15.38 2.47
CA VAL A 137 -9.03 14.58 1.60
C VAL A 137 -7.99 15.48 0.94
N TYR A 138 -8.41 16.62 0.38
CA TYR A 138 -7.47 17.60 -0.18
C TYR A 138 -6.38 18.00 0.83
N ILE A 139 -6.75 18.34 2.07
CA ILE A 139 -5.78 18.74 3.09
C ILE A 139 -4.84 17.60 3.48
N ILE A 140 -5.33 16.36 3.58
CA ILE A 140 -4.47 15.20 3.84
C ILE A 140 -3.46 15.01 2.69
N ILE A 141 -3.92 15.04 1.44
CA ILE A 141 -3.03 14.86 0.29
C ILE A 141 -2.03 16.01 0.19
N SER A 142 -2.47 17.26 0.38
CA SER A 142 -1.56 18.42 0.43
C SER A 142 -0.53 18.29 1.55
N SER A 143 -0.91 17.79 2.74
CA SER A 143 0.05 17.53 3.83
C SER A 143 1.12 16.52 3.42
N ILE A 144 0.73 15.45 2.71
CA ILE A 144 1.68 14.47 2.18
C ILE A 144 2.63 15.13 1.17
N LEU A 145 2.10 15.92 0.23
CA LEU A 145 2.88 16.56 -0.84
C LEU A 145 3.82 17.66 -0.33
N GLU A 146 3.40 18.41 0.69
CA GLU A 146 4.17 19.51 1.28
C GLU A 146 5.23 19.02 2.30
N ASN A 147 5.07 17.80 2.82
CA ASN A 147 5.96 17.24 3.84
C ASN A 147 6.88 16.15 3.29
N VAL A 148 8.18 16.41 3.20
CA VAL A 148 9.18 15.48 2.64
C VAL A 148 9.14 14.09 3.28
N ASP A 149 8.94 13.98 4.60
CA ASP A 149 8.91 12.67 5.27
C ASP A 149 7.67 11.86 4.87
N LEU A 150 6.50 12.51 4.84
CA LEU A 150 5.25 11.87 4.45
C LEU A 150 5.25 11.54 2.96
N TYR A 151 5.74 12.47 2.14
CA TYR A 151 5.96 12.31 0.72
C TYR A 151 6.76 11.04 0.43
N GLN A 152 7.94 10.90 1.04
CA GLN A 152 8.80 9.72 0.86
C GLN A 152 8.17 8.45 1.41
N LYS A 153 7.34 8.55 2.45
CA LYS A 153 6.68 7.40 3.06
C LYS A 153 5.53 6.85 2.21
N TYR A 154 4.74 7.71 1.56
CA TYR A 154 3.47 7.30 0.96
C TYR A 154 3.45 7.29 -0.58
N LEU A 155 4.29 8.09 -1.24
CA LEU A 155 4.16 8.31 -2.69
C LEU A 155 5.40 7.86 -3.49
N ILE A 156 5.14 7.43 -4.72
CA ILE A 156 6.14 7.19 -5.76
C ILE A 156 5.79 8.09 -6.94
N LEU A 157 6.55 9.17 -7.17
CA LEU A 157 6.21 10.19 -8.18
C LEU A 157 6.89 10.02 -9.54
N ASN A 158 7.63 8.93 -9.74
CA ASN A 158 8.29 8.67 -11.02
C ASN A 158 8.29 7.18 -11.31
N GLN A 159 7.90 6.82 -12.53
CA GLN A 159 7.91 5.46 -13.05
C GLN A 159 9.27 4.77 -12.85
N ARG A 160 10.39 5.47 -13.04
CA ARG A 160 11.72 4.88 -12.81
C ARG A 160 11.95 4.44 -11.36
N TYR A 161 11.37 5.16 -10.40
CA TYR A 161 11.48 4.80 -9.00
C TYR A 161 10.56 3.62 -8.67
N GLU A 162 9.38 3.55 -9.29
CA GLU A 162 8.50 2.38 -9.21
C GLU A 162 9.21 1.13 -9.76
N GLU A 163 9.80 1.22 -10.95
CA GLU A 163 10.56 0.13 -11.58
C GLU A 163 11.72 -0.33 -10.68
N ALA A 164 12.52 0.61 -10.15
CA ALA A 164 13.60 0.29 -9.23
C ALA A 164 13.10 -0.35 -7.91
N PHE A 165 11.95 0.09 -7.40
CA PHE A 165 11.31 -0.50 -6.24
C PHE A 165 10.89 -1.95 -6.51
N ILE A 166 10.26 -2.18 -7.67
CA ILE A 166 9.86 -3.51 -8.13
C ILE A 166 11.09 -4.42 -8.31
N GLU A 167 12.14 -3.97 -8.99
CA GLU A 167 13.38 -4.75 -9.16
C GLU A 167 14.01 -5.15 -7.81
N ASN A 168 13.99 -4.25 -6.83
CA ASN A 168 14.52 -4.53 -5.49
C ASN A 168 13.68 -5.58 -4.73
N LEU A 169 12.42 -5.79 -5.11
CA LEU A 169 11.54 -6.78 -4.49
C LEU A 169 12.11 -8.19 -4.56
N CYS A 170 12.74 -8.57 -5.67
CA CYS A 170 13.43 -9.87 -5.79
C CYS A 170 14.49 -10.08 -4.71
N THR A 171 15.20 -9.01 -4.33
CA THR A 171 16.23 -9.06 -3.28
C THR A 171 15.60 -9.16 -1.90
N ILE A 172 14.50 -8.41 -1.67
CA ILE A 172 13.72 -8.48 -0.44
C ILE A 172 13.11 -9.87 -0.27
N ASN A 173 12.44 -10.40 -1.28
CA ASN A 173 11.80 -11.71 -1.24
C ASN A 173 12.83 -12.80 -0.92
N ARG A 174 13.97 -12.85 -1.63
CA ARG A 174 15.04 -13.82 -1.32
C ARG A 174 15.56 -13.78 0.11
N ARG A 175 15.48 -12.63 0.80
CA ARG A 175 15.95 -12.47 2.18
C ARG A 175 14.96 -12.99 3.21
N PHE A 176 13.66 -12.90 2.93
CA PHE A 176 12.59 -13.13 3.92
C PHE A 176 11.60 -14.24 3.52
N ALA A 177 11.74 -14.79 2.31
CA ALA A 177 10.95 -15.92 1.83
C ALA A 177 11.26 -17.20 2.59
N ASN A 178 10.23 -18.00 2.85
CA ASN A 178 10.39 -19.39 3.26
C ASN A 178 10.77 -20.27 2.05
N SER A 179 11.02 -21.57 2.29
CA SER A 179 11.44 -22.49 1.23
C SER A 179 10.43 -22.62 0.09
N ASP A 180 9.15 -22.55 0.39
CA ASP A 180 8.08 -22.71 -0.60
C ASP A 180 7.99 -21.48 -1.50
N ASN A 181 8.03 -20.28 -0.93
CA ASN A 181 8.06 -19.03 -1.69
C ASN A 181 9.34 -18.93 -2.55
N VAL A 182 10.50 -19.35 -2.03
CA VAL A 182 11.74 -19.40 -2.84
C VAL A 182 11.58 -20.33 -4.05
N HIS A 183 10.96 -21.50 -3.86
CA HIS A 183 10.70 -22.43 -4.96
C HIS A 183 9.72 -21.83 -5.97
N PHE A 184 8.58 -21.33 -5.50
CA PHE A 184 7.55 -20.69 -6.31
C PHE A 184 8.12 -19.54 -7.15
N SER A 185 8.95 -18.68 -6.55
CA SER A 185 9.59 -17.55 -7.25
C SER A 185 10.60 -17.98 -8.31
N GLN A 186 11.12 -19.21 -8.26
CA GLN A 186 11.97 -19.76 -9.32
C GLN A 186 11.14 -20.27 -10.50
N LEU A 187 9.92 -20.73 -10.25
CA LEU A 187 8.96 -21.13 -11.29
C LEU A 187 8.36 -19.91 -12.00
N HIS A 188 8.14 -18.83 -11.24
CA HIS A 188 7.49 -17.60 -11.69
C HIS A 188 8.38 -16.36 -11.48
N PRO A 189 9.52 -16.24 -12.21
CA PRO A 189 10.55 -15.26 -11.91
C PRO A 189 10.15 -13.82 -12.24
N SER A 190 9.10 -13.57 -13.04
CA SER A 190 8.64 -12.22 -13.40
C SER A 190 7.31 -11.82 -12.75
N LEU A 191 6.58 -12.79 -12.18
CA LEU A 191 5.26 -12.58 -11.59
C LEU A 191 5.23 -11.47 -10.53
N TYR A 192 6.33 -11.26 -9.80
CA TYR A 192 6.44 -10.20 -8.80
C TYR A 192 6.16 -8.79 -9.35
N GLY A 193 6.63 -8.50 -10.56
CA GLY A 193 6.45 -7.19 -11.18
C GLY A 193 5.00 -6.96 -11.59
N TYR A 194 4.40 -7.97 -12.22
CA TYR A 194 3.00 -7.91 -12.60
C TYR A 194 2.06 -7.82 -11.38
N ILE A 195 2.34 -8.55 -10.30
CA ILE A 195 1.57 -8.47 -9.04
C ILE A 195 1.62 -7.04 -8.49
N LEU A 196 2.81 -6.44 -8.35
CA LEU A 196 2.90 -5.10 -7.78
C LEU A 196 2.29 -4.03 -8.67
N HIS A 197 2.47 -4.10 -9.98
CA HIS A 197 1.79 -3.18 -10.90
C HIS A 197 0.27 -3.27 -10.81
N ALA A 198 -0.28 -4.47 -10.60
CA ALA A 198 -1.71 -4.64 -10.38
C ALA A 198 -2.15 -4.14 -8.99
N TRP A 199 -1.34 -4.35 -7.95
CA TRP A 199 -1.68 -3.94 -6.59
C TRP A 199 -1.60 -2.43 -6.38
N MET A 200 -0.61 -1.71 -6.88
CA MET A 200 -0.47 -0.27 -6.58
C MET A 200 -1.75 0.57 -6.86
N PRO A 201 -2.44 0.43 -8.00
CA PRO A 201 -3.70 1.14 -8.24
C PRO A 201 -4.92 0.53 -7.54
N ALA A 202 -4.89 -0.77 -7.23
CA ALA A 202 -6.05 -1.51 -6.73
C ALA A 202 -5.97 -1.87 -5.23
N PHE A 203 -4.90 -1.48 -4.52
CA PHE A 203 -4.58 -1.99 -3.19
C PHE A 203 -5.70 -1.78 -2.17
N PHE A 204 -6.43 -0.68 -2.32
CA PHE A 204 -7.55 -0.30 -1.45
C PHE A 204 -8.90 -0.76 -1.98
N ALA A 205 -8.90 -1.67 -2.95
CA ALA A 205 -10.07 -2.28 -3.58
C ALA A 205 -9.80 -3.76 -3.94
N LEU A 206 -8.89 -4.42 -3.22
CA LEU A 206 -8.54 -5.83 -3.47
C LEU A 206 -9.63 -6.81 -3.00
N SER A 207 -10.53 -6.38 -2.12
CA SER A 207 -11.65 -7.18 -1.62
C SER A 207 -12.99 -6.53 -1.99
N PRO A 208 -14.05 -7.32 -2.22
CA PRO A 208 -15.41 -6.77 -2.30
C PRO A 208 -15.90 -6.19 -0.95
N SER A 209 -15.24 -6.50 0.16
CA SER A 209 -15.58 -5.97 1.48
C SER A 209 -14.85 -4.66 1.78
N LEU A 210 -15.60 -3.58 2.02
CA LEU A 210 -15.04 -2.31 2.46
C LEU A 210 -14.32 -2.44 3.81
N ASP A 211 -14.81 -3.30 4.70
CA ASP A 211 -14.19 -3.56 6.00
C ASP A 211 -12.82 -4.21 5.85
N VAL A 212 -12.61 -5.02 4.80
CA VAL A 212 -11.28 -5.58 4.49
C VAL A 212 -10.39 -4.48 3.90
N ASN A 213 -10.89 -3.74 2.91
CA ASN A 213 -10.12 -2.70 2.23
C ASN A 213 -9.67 -1.56 3.16
N VAL A 214 -10.49 -1.20 4.16
CA VAL A 214 -10.09 -0.18 5.15
C VAL A 214 -8.95 -0.67 6.04
N ARG A 215 -8.83 -1.98 6.28
CA ARG A 215 -7.71 -2.55 7.05
C ARG A 215 -6.41 -2.54 6.25
N PHE A 216 -6.47 -2.79 4.95
CA PHE A 216 -5.34 -2.51 4.05
C PHE A 216 -4.90 -1.05 4.13
N PHE A 217 -5.86 -0.12 4.19
CA PHE A 217 -5.56 1.30 4.36
C PHE A 217 -4.97 1.61 5.74
N ASP A 218 -5.50 1.05 6.82
CA ASP A 218 -4.96 1.21 8.18
C ASP A 218 -3.48 0.77 8.24
N ALA A 219 -3.15 -0.37 7.63
CA ALA A 219 -1.78 -0.87 7.54
C ALA A 219 -0.92 0.06 6.67
N PHE A 220 -1.47 0.59 5.58
CA PHE A 220 -0.77 1.53 4.70
C PHE A 220 -0.49 2.85 5.42
N VAL A 221 -1.42 3.38 6.21
CA VAL A 221 -1.20 4.58 7.05
C VAL A 221 -0.02 4.37 8.00
N ASP A 222 0.10 3.18 8.59
CA ASP A 222 1.25 2.83 9.44
C ASP A 222 2.56 2.77 8.65
N ARG A 223 2.61 1.98 7.57
CA ARG A 223 3.89 1.56 6.95
C ARG A 223 4.23 2.19 5.60
N GLY A 224 3.28 2.83 4.94
CA GLY A 224 3.47 3.47 3.64
C GLY A 224 3.79 2.48 2.52
N PHE A 225 4.50 2.94 1.49
CA PHE A 225 4.75 2.15 0.27
C PHE A 225 5.55 0.86 0.52
N TRP A 226 6.34 0.78 1.59
CA TRP A 226 7.05 -0.46 1.95
C TRP A 226 6.12 -1.60 2.34
N LEU A 227 4.85 -1.31 2.66
CA LEU A 227 3.83 -2.33 2.89
C LEU A 227 3.66 -3.24 1.67
N PHE A 228 3.75 -2.73 0.44
CA PHE A 228 3.61 -3.54 -0.78
C PHE A 228 4.64 -4.67 -0.83
N ALA A 229 5.90 -4.35 -0.54
CA ALA A 229 6.98 -5.33 -0.54
C ALA A 229 6.81 -6.37 0.59
N ALA A 230 6.42 -5.91 1.78
CA ALA A 230 6.19 -6.83 2.91
C ALA A 230 4.97 -7.73 2.70
N PHE A 231 3.88 -7.15 2.18
CA PHE A 231 2.65 -7.87 1.85
C PHE A 231 2.90 -8.92 0.79
N TYR A 232 3.68 -8.61 -0.25
CA TYR A 232 4.10 -9.58 -1.25
C TYR A 232 4.80 -10.80 -0.63
N VAL A 233 5.80 -10.57 0.22
CA VAL A 233 6.55 -11.66 0.87
C VAL A 233 5.65 -12.46 1.81
N ALA A 234 4.87 -11.78 2.66
CA ALA A 234 3.98 -12.44 3.61
C ALA A 234 2.92 -13.29 2.89
N TYR A 235 2.35 -12.74 1.81
CA TYR A 235 1.33 -13.40 1.02
C TYR A 235 1.86 -14.67 0.37
N LEU A 236 3.00 -14.59 -0.32
CA LEU A 236 3.59 -15.77 -0.94
C LEU A 236 4.09 -16.78 0.09
N ASN A 237 4.64 -16.34 1.22
CA ASN A 237 5.02 -17.26 2.30
C ASN A 237 3.84 -18.09 2.81
N ARG A 238 2.62 -17.55 2.75
CA ARG A 238 1.42 -18.24 3.23
C ARG A 238 0.70 -19.04 2.14
N TYR A 239 0.57 -18.49 0.93
CA TYR A 239 -0.36 -19.00 -0.08
C TYR A 239 0.29 -19.48 -1.39
N CYS A 240 1.62 -19.42 -1.54
CA CYS A 240 2.25 -19.80 -2.81
C CYS A 240 1.97 -21.24 -3.24
N ARG A 241 1.79 -22.17 -2.29
CA ARG A 241 1.44 -23.56 -2.59
C ARG A 241 0.04 -23.72 -3.15
N ASP A 242 -0.92 -22.93 -2.66
CA ASP A 242 -2.30 -22.99 -3.14
C ASP A 242 -2.38 -22.44 -4.57
N LEU A 243 -1.58 -21.41 -4.85
CA LEU A 243 -1.49 -20.77 -6.18
C LEU A 243 -0.81 -21.66 -7.22
N GLU A 244 0.23 -22.41 -6.85
CA GLU A 244 1.05 -23.19 -7.78
C GLU A 244 0.21 -24.20 -8.60
N TYR A 245 -0.88 -24.73 -8.03
CA TYR A 245 -1.75 -25.68 -8.73
C TYR A 245 -2.67 -25.04 -9.77
N GLU A 246 -2.91 -23.73 -9.68
CA GLU A 246 -3.84 -23.00 -10.54
C GLU A 246 -3.14 -22.23 -11.67
N MET A 247 -1.83 -22.05 -11.55
CA MET A 247 -1.05 -21.18 -12.44
C MET A 247 -0.50 -21.91 -13.67
N GLY A 248 -0.54 -21.21 -14.81
CA GLY A 248 0.09 -21.64 -16.06
C GLY A 248 1.56 -21.20 -16.14
N THR A 249 2.17 -21.34 -17.31
CA THR A 249 3.57 -20.91 -17.54
C THR A 249 3.71 -19.42 -17.85
N ASP A 250 2.60 -18.69 -18.01
CA ASP A 250 2.59 -17.27 -18.35
C ASP A 250 2.31 -16.40 -17.12
N ASP A 251 3.36 -15.72 -16.64
CA ASP A 251 3.30 -14.93 -15.41
C ASP A 251 2.33 -13.74 -15.50
N GLU A 252 2.14 -13.15 -16.68
CA GLU A 252 1.22 -12.02 -16.86
C GLU A 252 -0.23 -12.47 -16.65
N SER A 253 -0.64 -13.56 -17.31
CA SER A 253 -1.97 -14.15 -17.11
C SER A 253 -2.19 -14.64 -15.68
N ASN A 254 -1.13 -15.14 -15.02
CA ASN A 254 -1.20 -15.68 -13.66
C ASN A 254 -1.53 -14.62 -12.59
N VAL A 255 -1.33 -13.33 -12.86
CA VAL A 255 -1.70 -12.28 -11.88
C VAL A 255 -3.19 -12.28 -11.57
N SER A 256 -4.05 -12.63 -12.54
CA SER A 256 -5.48 -12.75 -12.29
C SER A 256 -5.80 -13.74 -11.17
N HIS A 257 -5.12 -14.89 -11.12
CA HIS A 257 -5.28 -15.89 -10.06
C HIS A 257 -4.90 -15.33 -8.68
N VAL A 258 -3.84 -14.52 -8.61
CA VAL A 258 -3.43 -13.85 -7.36
C VAL A 258 -4.49 -12.87 -6.88
N LEU A 259 -5.01 -12.03 -7.78
CA LEU A 259 -6.04 -11.05 -7.44
C LEU A 259 -7.36 -11.72 -7.03
N GLU A 260 -7.77 -12.77 -7.74
CA GLU A 260 -8.97 -13.54 -7.38
C GLU A 260 -8.83 -14.24 -6.04
N HIS A 261 -7.66 -14.84 -5.76
CA HIS A 261 -7.42 -15.47 -4.45
C HIS A 261 -7.54 -14.45 -3.31
N ILE A 262 -6.94 -13.26 -3.44
CA ILE A 262 -7.05 -12.19 -2.42
C ILE A 262 -8.50 -11.79 -2.15
N LYS A 263 -9.34 -11.71 -3.19
CA LYS A 263 -10.78 -11.40 -3.04
C LYS A 263 -11.53 -12.41 -2.19
N THR A 264 -11.04 -13.65 -2.11
CA THR A 264 -11.68 -14.74 -1.34
C THR A 264 -11.21 -14.83 0.11
N LEU A 265 -10.16 -14.10 0.49
CA LEU A 265 -9.65 -14.12 1.86
C LEU A 265 -10.68 -13.57 2.86
N SER A 266 -10.79 -14.23 4.01
CA SER A 266 -11.61 -13.73 5.11
C SER A 266 -10.95 -12.52 5.78
N LEU A 267 -11.73 -11.75 6.55
CA LEU A 267 -11.17 -10.63 7.34
C LEU A 267 -10.08 -11.11 8.31
N ASP A 268 -10.29 -12.26 8.96
CA ASP A 268 -9.31 -12.84 9.90
C ASP A 268 -8.00 -13.21 9.19
N ASP A 269 -8.10 -13.80 7.99
CA ASP A 269 -6.92 -14.12 7.17
C ASP A 269 -6.15 -12.86 6.77
N VAL A 270 -6.88 -11.80 6.40
CA VAL A 270 -6.29 -10.51 6.03
C VAL A 270 -5.65 -9.82 7.23
N GLU A 271 -6.29 -9.79 8.41
CA GLU A 271 -5.69 -9.22 9.62
C GLU A 271 -4.37 -9.90 9.96
N LEU A 272 -4.34 -11.24 9.92
CA LEU A 272 -3.12 -12.00 10.15
C LEU A 272 -2.04 -11.69 9.10
N LEU A 273 -2.44 -11.59 7.83
CA LEU A 273 -1.52 -11.30 6.73
C LEU A 273 -0.94 -9.87 6.84
N LEU A 274 -1.76 -8.89 7.20
CA LEU A 274 -1.34 -7.50 7.41
C LEU A 274 -0.42 -7.38 8.64
N ALA A 275 -0.73 -8.08 9.73
CA ALA A 275 0.13 -8.13 10.91
C ALA A 275 1.53 -8.71 10.56
N ASP A 276 1.58 -9.83 9.84
CA ASP A 276 2.83 -10.42 9.36
C ASP A 276 3.61 -9.43 8.46
N SER A 277 2.89 -8.73 7.58
CA SER A 277 3.46 -7.72 6.69
C SER A 277 4.07 -6.55 7.47
N ILE A 278 3.35 -6.01 8.45
CA ILE A 278 3.85 -4.92 9.29
C ILE A 278 5.10 -5.36 10.06
N HIS A 279 5.11 -6.57 10.61
CA HIS A 279 6.30 -7.10 11.27
C HIS A 279 7.50 -7.21 10.33
N LEU A 280 7.30 -7.64 9.09
CA LEU A 280 8.37 -7.72 8.08
C LEU A 280 8.95 -6.36 7.74
N THR A 281 8.13 -5.31 7.65
CA THR A 281 8.65 -3.97 7.33
C THR A 281 9.67 -3.45 8.36
N PHE A 282 9.54 -3.78 9.65
CA PHE A 282 10.56 -3.43 10.65
C PHE A 282 11.90 -4.16 10.44
N ALA A 283 11.87 -5.31 9.77
CA ALA A 283 13.09 -6.06 9.44
C ALA A 283 13.80 -5.48 8.21
N PHE A 284 13.11 -4.71 7.35
CA PHE A 284 13.71 -4.02 6.22
C PHE A 284 14.63 -2.88 6.68
N ASP A 285 14.23 -2.19 7.75
CA ASP A 285 14.91 -1.01 8.32
C ASP A 285 16.21 -1.33 9.09
N ARG A 286 16.57 -2.61 9.28
CA ARG A 286 17.76 -3.00 10.05
C ARG A 286 19.02 -3.08 9.16
N PRO A 287 19.99 -2.15 9.28
CA PRO A 287 21.31 -2.33 8.69
C PRO A 287 22.04 -3.51 9.36
N ARG A 288 22.92 -4.16 8.59
CA ARG A 288 23.77 -5.25 9.10
C ARG A 288 24.81 -4.74 10.09
#